data_AF-A0A7C7KNI7-F1
#
_entry.id   AF-A0A7C7KNI7-F1
#
_cell.length_a   1.000
_cell.length_b   1.000
_cell.length_c   1.000
_cell.angle_alpha   90.00
_cell.angle_beta   90.00
_cell.angle_gamma   90.00
#
_symmetry.space_group_name_H-M   'P 1'
#
loop_
_entity.id
_entity.type
_entity.pdbx_description
1 polymer ?
#
loop_
_entity_poly.entity_id
_entity_poly.type
_entity_poly.pdbx_seq_one_letter_code
_entity_poly.pdbx_strand_id
1 'polypeptide(L)' 'MAQSKVLSRELGVHNIRVNTIAPGLTDTDMMKENTTQETIKDVLSRVSLKRIASTEE' A
#
# COMPACT_ATOMS: atom_id res chain seq x y z
N MET A 1 5.73 -8.55 0.93
CA MET A 1 7.17 -8.19 1.04
C MET A 1 8.11 -9.39 1.03
N ALA A 2 7.75 -10.56 1.57
CA ALA A 2 8.62 -11.74 1.49
C ALA A 2 8.91 -12.18 0.04
N GLN A 3 7.88 -12.23 -0.82
CA GLN A 3 8.01 -12.63 -2.22
C GLN A 3 8.94 -11.71 -3.02
N SER A 4 8.79 -10.38 -2.90
CA SER A 4 9.65 -9.44 -3.62
C SER A 4 11.12 -9.52 -3.23
N LYS A 5 11.44 -9.92 -1.99
CA LYS A 5 12.82 -10.15 -1.53
C LYS A 5 13.46 -11.39 -2.15
N VAL A 6 12.68 -12.44 -2.39
CA VAL A 6 13.17 -13.65 -3.08
C VAL A 6 13.33 -13.36 -4.57
N LEU A 7 12.29 -12.81 -5.19
CA LEU A 7 12.29 -12.49 -6.62
C LEU A 7 13.37 -11.49 -7.02
N SER A 8 13.66 -10.48 -6.18
CA SER A 8 14.74 -9.53 -6.47
C SER A 8 16.13 -10.18 -6.51
N ARG A 9 16.35 -11.25 -5.76
CA ARG A 9 17.60 -12.02 -5.78
C ARG A 9 17.68 -12.94 -7.00
N GLU A 10 16.58 -13.61 -7.33
CA GLU A 10 16.53 -14.55 -8.46
C GLU A 10 16.61 -13.84 -9.81
N LEU A 11 15.90 -12.72 -9.97
CA LEU A 11 15.79 -12.03 -11.26
C LEU A 11 16.85 -10.95 -11.47
N GLY A 12 17.66 -10.66 -10.44
CA GLY A 12 18.72 -9.65 -10.51
C GLY A 12 19.78 -9.94 -11.57
N VAL A 13 20.11 -11.22 -11.82
CA VAL A 13 21.04 -11.64 -12.88
C VAL A 13 20.54 -11.31 -14.29
N HIS A 14 19.22 -11.13 -14.44
CA HIS A 14 18.57 -10.72 -15.69
C HIS A 14 18.38 -9.19 -15.77
N ASN A 15 19.01 -8.42 -14.88
CA ASN A 15 18.84 -6.97 -14.76
C ASN A 15 17.38 -6.54 -14.49
N ILE A 16 16.60 -7.40 -13.80
CA ILE A 16 15.23 -7.10 -13.41
C ILE A 16 15.20 -6.73 -11.92
N ARG A 17 14.62 -5.56 -11.61
CA ARG A 17 14.47 -5.06 -10.23
C ARG A 17 13.06 -5.32 -9.74
N VAL A 18 12.95 -5.93 -8.56
CA VAL A 18 11.66 -6.18 -7.91
C VAL A 18 11.60 -5.43 -6.60
N ASN A 19 10.57 -4.59 -6.45
CA ASN A 19 10.27 -3.84 -5.22
C ASN A 19 8.78 -3.99 -4.89
N THR A 20 8.37 -3.51 -3.72
CA THR A 20 6.96 -3.51 -3.31
C THR A 20 6.64 -2.23 -2.57
N ILE A 21 5.49 -1.65 -2.90
CA ILE A 21 4.87 -0.56 -2.17
C ILE A 21 3.70 -1.17 -1.40
N ALA A 22 3.60 -0.86 -0.11
CA ALA A 22 2.46 -1.23 0.72
C ALA A 22 1.69 0.06 1.04
N PRO A 23 0.74 0.47 0.18
CA PRO A 23 -0.03 1.68 0.43
C PRO A 23 -0.91 1.52 1.67
N GLY A 24 -1.09 2.62 2.39
CA GLY A 24 -2.08 2.71 3.46
C GLY A 24 -3.50 2.93 2.89
N LEU A 25 -4.36 3.56 3.70
CA LEU A 25 -5.68 3.96 3.26
C LEU A 25 -5.57 4.97 2.11
N THR A 26 -5.95 4.54 0.90
CA THR A 26 -5.84 5.30 -0.35
C THR A 26 -7.22 5.46 -0.97
N ASP A 27 -7.51 6.65 -1.50
CA ASP A 27 -8.80 7.01 -2.06
C ASP A 27 -9.05 6.30 -3.39
N THR A 28 -9.53 5.06 -3.30
CA THR A 28 -9.83 4.19 -4.45
C THR A 28 -11.19 3.53 -4.27
N ASP A 29 -11.84 3.15 -5.36
CA ASP A 29 -13.14 2.48 -5.32
C ASP A 29 -13.04 1.15 -4.54
N MET A 30 -11.96 0.39 -4.75
CA MET A 30 -11.67 -0.83 -3.99
C MET A 30 -11.68 -0.60 -2.48
N MET A 31 -11.05 0.48 -2.00
CA MET A 31 -10.97 0.75 -0.55
C MET A 31 -12.30 1.29 0.00
N LYS A 32 -13.04 2.10 -0.78
CA LYS A 32 -14.37 2.61 -0.41
C LYS A 32 -15.39 1.49 -0.23
N GLU A 33 -15.36 0.49 -1.12
CA GLU A 33 -16.33 -0.60 -1.11
C GLU A 33 -16.02 -1.66 -0.06
N ASN A 34 -14.74 -1.90 0.25
CA ASN A 34 -14.33 -2.99 1.14
C ASN A 34 -14.00 -2.56 2.58
N THR A 35 -13.95 -1.25 2.87
CA THR A 35 -13.58 -0.73 4.20
C THR A 35 -14.74 0.00 4.85
N THR A 36 -15.07 -0.36 6.10
CA THR A 36 -16.16 0.30 6.83
C THR A 36 -15.76 1.72 7.26
N GLN A 37 -16.75 2.59 7.40
CA GLN A 37 -16.55 3.97 7.84
C GLN A 37 -15.96 4.08 9.26
N GLU A 38 -16.25 3.11 10.12
CA GLU A 38 -15.66 3.04 11.47
C GLU A 38 -14.16 2.75 11.41
N THR A 39 -13.75 1.78 10.59
CA THR A 39 -12.34 1.47 10.36
C THR A 39 -11.61 2.65 9.74
N ILE A 40 -12.22 3.37 8.79
CA ILE A 40 -11.62 4.58 8.20
C ILE A 40 -11.36 5.64 9.28
N LYS A 41 -12.32 5.90 10.17
CA LYS A 41 -12.17 6.88 11.26
C LYS A 41 -11.08 6.45 12.26
N ASP A 42 -11.05 5.17 12.63
CA ASP A 42 -10.02 4.64 13.54
C ASP A 42 -8.61 4.78 12.92
N VAL A 43 -8.45 4.39 11.65
CA VAL A 43 -7.18 4.52 10.93
C VAL A 43 -6.75 5.99 10.81
N LEU A 44 -7.68 6.90 10.46
CA LEU A 44 -7.41 8.34 10.42
C LEU A 44 -6.99 8.91 11.78
N SER A 45 -7.54 8.37 12.88
CA SER A 45 -7.16 8.78 14.24
C SER A 45 -5.72 8.36 14.60
N ARG A 46 -5.20 7.29 13.99
CA ARG A 46 -3.88 6.71 14.30
C ARG A 46 -2.79 7.16 13.34
N VAL A 47 -3.11 7.37 12.07
CA VAL A 47 -2.13 7.84 11.07
C VAL A 47 -1.66 9.26 11.41
N SER A 48 -0.36 9.52 11.27
CA SER A 48 0.22 10.82 11.64
C SER A 48 -0.27 11.97 10.76
N LEU A 49 -0.52 11.69 9.47
CA LEU A 49 -0.93 12.70 8.48
C LEU A 49 -2.41 13.11 8.56
N LYS A 50 -3.24 12.37 9.33
CA LYS A 50 -4.69 12.63 9.51
C LYS A 50 -5.51 12.80 8.23
N ARG A 51 -5.03 12.28 7.09
CA ARG A 51 -5.70 12.33 5.79
C ARG A 51 -5.58 10.99 5.06
N ILE A 52 -6.47 10.79 4.10
CA ILE A 52 -6.42 9.68 3.13
C ILE A 52 -5.43 10.06 2.02
N ALA A 53 -4.66 9.09 1.52
CA ALA A 53 -3.76 9.30 0.38
C ALA A 53 -4.55 9.39 -0.94
N SER A 54 -4.11 10.24 -1.88
CA SER A 54 -4.69 10.26 -3.22
C SER A 54 -4.00 9.25 -4.14
N THR A 55 -4.59 8.99 -5.30
CA THR A 55 -4.05 8.04 -6.29
C THR A 55 -2.81 8.53 -7.02
N GLU A 56 -2.55 9.84 -6.99
CA GLU A 56 -1.42 10.49 -7.67
C GLU A 56 -0.15 10.56 -6.81
N GLU A 57 -0.23 10.19 -5.53
CA GLU A 57 0.89 10.05 -4.60
C GLU A 57 1.55 8.66 -4.68
#